data_AF-A0A7W8PCU6-F1
#
_entry.id   AF-A0A7W8PCU6-F1
#
_cell.length_a   1.000
_cell.length_b   1.000
_cell.length_c   1.000
_cell.angle_alpha   90.00
_cell.angle_beta   90.00
_cell.angle_gamma   90.00
#
_symmetry.space_group_name_H-M   'P 1'
#
loop_
_entity.id
_entity.type
_entity.pdbx_description
1 polymer ?
#
loop_
_entity_poly.entity_id
_entity_poly.type
_entity_poly.pdbx_seq_one_letter_code
_entity_poly.pdbx_strand_id
1 'polypeptide(L)'
;MIDILRGYLAQASSPEFMQTIDEAHTVLDEFGIEDYADIFVQILMMDDVVDRGQTVQDVYDSTHDLQVGLLRALGVTVSGEARVDHLSVLLRGLKAIESFHDPAAILRHCELESHPEELLAEVLSITTGAPAEDLLVDLHGVDQPTIQRIVEVAIAQAEDRIPEGERLDKAPYVQAWRRFREFADGPPVLLERFFSDGLDVGYPFALYVNMIGPELETLPPAVVAANLVAMALISSDGNGNPRSVISTHIDTMLHDLDLITKVTVAANDLLLKCEIRATTAIRTETPHDGQANLLFQGDGG
;
A
#
# COMPACT_ATOMS: atom_id res chain seq x y z
N MET A 1 1.65 -34.78 7.75
CA MET A 1 2.91 -34.98 7.00
C MET A 1 4.08 -34.37 7.76
N ILE A 2 3.93 -33.14 8.24
CA ILE A 2 4.82 -32.49 9.22
C ILE A 2 5.17 -33.40 10.41
N ASP A 3 4.24 -34.25 10.88
CA ASP A 3 4.50 -35.19 11.99
C ASP A 3 5.62 -36.21 11.71
N ILE A 4 5.82 -36.61 10.45
CA ILE A 4 6.88 -37.56 10.07
C ILE A 4 8.23 -36.85 10.13
N LEU A 5 8.32 -35.63 9.58
CA LEU A 5 9.50 -34.80 9.66
C LEU A 5 9.85 -34.47 11.12
N ARG A 6 8.86 -34.09 11.94
CA ARG A 6 9.04 -33.88 13.39
C ARG A 6 9.60 -35.12 14.08
N GLY A 7 9.04 -36.30 13.78
CA GLY A 7 9.50 -37.56 14.35
C GLY A 7 10.95 -37.89 14.00
N TYR A 8 11.38 -37.55 12.79
CA TYR A 8 12.76 -37.69 12.34
C TYR A 8 13.68 -36.66 13.03
N LEU A 9 13.33 -35.38 12.97
CA LEU A 9 14.13 -34.29 13.53
C LEU A 9 14.31 -34.42 15.05
N ALA A 10 13.31 -34.93 15.77
CA ALA A 10 13.39 -35.19 17.21
C ALA A 10 14.49 -36.20 17.59
N GLN A 11 14.91 -37.06 16.65
CA GLN A 11 15.99 -38.04 16.86
C GLN A 11 17.33 -37.57 16.30
N ALA A 12 17.31 -36.69 15.30
CA ALA A 12 18.48 -36.32 14.51
C ALA A 12 19.04 -34.92 14.83
N SER A 13 18.28 -34.04 15.50
CA SER A 13 18.60 -32.62 15.67
C SER A 13 18.34 -32.13 17.11
N SER A 14 18.65 -30.86 17.39
CA SER A 14 18.35 -30.24 18.68
C SER A 14 16.90 -29.78 18.77
N PRO A 15 16.32 -29.65 19.99
CA PRO A 15 14.97 -29.11 20.16
C PRO A 15 14.78 -27.71 19.58
N GLU A 16 15.81 -26.87 19.65
CA GLU A 16 15.79 -25.50 19.12
C GLU A 16 15.68 -25.51 17.59
N PHE A 17 16.44 -26.39 16.91
CA PHE A 17 16.34 -26.54 15.47
C PHE A 17 14.94 -27.00 15.04
N MET A 18 14.38 -28.00 15.75
CA MET A 18 13.03 -28.49 15.48
C MET A 18 11.99 -27.37 15.65
N GLN A 19 12.12 -26.55 16.69
CA GLN A 19 11.26 -25.39 16.88
C GLN A 19 11.38 -24.40 15.72
N THR A 20 12.59 -24.08 15.28
CA THR A 20 12.82 -23.18 14.13
C THR A 20 12.15 -23.69 12.85
N ILE A 21 12.27 -24.98 12.54
CA ILE A 21 11.62 -25.58 11.35
C ILE A 21 10.09 -25.59 11.49
N ASP A 22 9.58 -25.94 12.67
CA ASP A 22 8.13 -25.92 12.95
C ASP A 22 7.53 -24.53 12.80
N GLU A 23 8.24 -23.53 13.30
CA GLU A 23 7.89 -22.13 13.18
C GLU A 23 7.88 -21.66 11.72
N ALA A 24 8.89 -22.05 10.95
CA ALA A 24 8.97 -21.73 9.52
C ALA A 24 7.83 -22.38 8.72
N HIS A 25 7.50 -23.65 9.00
CA HIS A 25 6.39 -24.34 8.32
C HIS A 25 5.03 -23.74 8.66
N THR A 26 4.84 -23.32 9.91
CA THR A 26 3.62 -22.61 10.31
C THR A 26 3.44 -21.33 9.47
N VAL A 27 4.53 -20.60 9.22
CA VAL A 27 4.49 -19.42 8.35
C VAL A 27 4.17 -19.79 6.91
N LEU A 28 4.79 -20.84 6.36
CA LEU A 28 4.47 -21.30 4.99
C LEU A 28 2.99 -21.70 4.84
N ASP A 29 2.42 -22.35 5.86
CA ASP A 29 1.00 -22.70 5.92
C ASP A 29 0.11 -21.44 5.97
N GLU A 30 0.49 -20.42 6.76
CA GLU A 30 -0.23 -19.14 6.85
C GLU A 30 -0.27 -18.36 5.52
N PHE A 31 0.77 -18.53 4.69
CA PHE A 31 0.83 -17.98 3.33
C PHE A 31 0.16 -18.87 2.29
N GLY A 32 -0.35 -20.04 2.69
CA GLY A 32 -1.08 -20.95 1.80
C GLY A 32 -0.21 -21.56 0.71
N ILE A 33 1.08 -21.78 0.98
CA ILE A 33 1.96 -22.46 0.03
C ILE A 33 1.50 -23.92 -0.06
N GLU A 34 1.06 -24.33 -1.24
CA GLU A 34 0.62 -25.70 -1.49
C GLU A 34 1.83 -26.61 -1.76
N ASP A 35 1.70 -27.90 -1.43
CA ASP A 35 2.61 -28.99 -1.78
C ASP A 35 4.10 -28.83 -1.37
N TYR A 36 4.48 -27.79 -0.62
CA TYR A 36 5.87 -27.64 -0.14
C TYR A 36 6.31 -28.81 0.76
N ALA A 37 5.35 -29.47 1.41
CA ALA A 37 5.60 -30.62 2.26
C ALA A 37 6.17 -31.83 1.47
N ASP A 38 5.88 -31.94 0.17
CA ASP A 38 6.39 -33.02 -0.67
C ASP A 38 7.91 -32.92 -0.89
N ILE A 39 8.48 -31.72 -0.84
CA ILE A 39 9.94 -31.50 -0.91
C ILE A 39 10.61 -32.22 0.26
N PHE A 40 10.07 -32.07 1.47
CA PHE A 40 10.61 -32.73 2.66
C PHE A 40 10.41 -34.24 2.64
N VAL A 41 9.33 -34.75 2.05
CA VAL A 41 9.16 -36.19 1.84
C VAL A 41 10.26 -36.73 0.95
N GLN A 42 10.57 -36.06 -0.15
CA GLN A 42 11.64 -36.48 -1.05
C GLN A 42 13.00 -36.51 -0.35
N ILE A 43 13.30 -35.50 0.46
CA ILE A 43 14.53 -35.45 1.28
C ILE A 43 14.60 -36.65 2.23
N LEU A 44 13.52 -36.92 2.98
CA LEU A 44 13.48 -38.03 3.94
C LEU A 44 13.53 -39.41 3.27
N MET A 45 13.00 -39.54 2.05
CA MET A 45 13.08 -40.79 1.28
C MET A 45 14.51 -41.09 0.79
N MET A 46 15.40 -40.10 0.76
CA MET A 46 16.80 -40.26 0.40
C MET A 46 17.71 -40.55 1.62
N ASP A 47 17.17 -40.53 2.84
CA ASP A 47 17.94 -40.69 4.09
C ASP A 47 18.70 -42.02 4.17
N ASP A 48 18.15 -43.12 3.63
CA ASP A 48 18.84 -44.42 3.61
C ASP A 48 20.13 -44.41 2.75
N VAL A 49 20.32 -43.38 1.93
CA VAL A 49 21.43 -43.23 0.98
C VAL A 49 22.44 -42.17 1.45
N VAL A 50 22.06 -41.29 2.38
CA VAL A 50 22.78 -40.08 2.75
C VAL A 50 23.04 -40.06 4.28
N ASP A 51 24.08 -39.36 4.75
CA ASP A 51 24.31 -39.22 6.20
C ASP A 51 23.22 -38.33 6.84
N ARG A 52 22.82 -38.67 8.06
CA ARG A 52 21.75 -37.95 8.79
C ARG A 52 22.01 -36.46 8.92
N GLY A 53 23.28 -36.07 9.10
CA GLY A 53 23.66 -34.66 9.21
C GLY A 53 23.39 -33.90 7.91
N GLN A 54 23.61 -34.54 6.76
CA GLN A 54 23.30 -33.97 5.46
C GLN A 54 21.78 -33.89 5.24
N THR A 55 21.00 -34.90 5.63
CA THR A 55 19.53 -34.83 5.58
C THR A 55 18.99 -33.64 6.38
N VAL A 56 19.54 -33.37 7.58
CA VAL A 56 19.15 -32.20 8.39
C VAL A 56 19.52 -30.89 7.71
N GLN A 57 20.70 -30.81 7.07
CA GLN A 57 21.11 -29.64 6.30
C GLN A 57 20.19 -29.41 5.10
N ASP A 58 19.86 -30.47 4.35
CA ASP A 58 18.99 -30.37 3.18
C ASP A 58 17.58 -29.88 3.56
N VAL A 59 17.06 -30.29 4.73
CA VAL A 59 15.83 -29.74 5.30
C VAL A 59 15.97 -28.24 5.57
N TYR A 60 17.03 -27.82 6.25
CA TYR A 60 17.26 -26.40 6.56
C TYR A 60 17.37 -25.55 5.29
N ASP A 61 18.18 -25.98 4.33
CA ASP A 61 18.42 -25.26 3.07
C ASP A 61 17.12 -25.16 2.25
N SER A 62 16.33 -26.23 2.20
CA SER A 62 15.04 -26.22 1.51
C SER A 62 14.03 -25.27 2.18
N THR A 63 13.97 -25.26 3.52
CA THR A 63 13.13 -24.32 4.27
C THR A 63 13.57 -22.88 4.02
N HIS A 64 14.88 -22.62 4.07
CA HIS A 64 15.47 -21.31 3.78
C HIS A 64 15.10 -20.84 2.36
N ASP A 65 15.32 -21.67 1.35
CA ASP A 65 15.06 -21.32 -0.05
C ASP A 65 13.58 -21.05 -0.33
N LEU A 66 12.67 -21.80 0.31
CA LEU A 66 11.23 -21.53 0.24
C LEU A 66 10.87 -20.16 0.82
N GLN A 67 11.41 -19.81 1.99
CA GLN A 67 11.14 -18.52 2.63
C GLN A 67 11.75 -17.34 1.86
N VAL A 68 12.98 -17.48 1.36
CA VAL A 68 13.61 -16.49 0.48
C VAL A 68 12.81 -16.31 -0.80
N GLY A 69 12.34 -17.41 -1.40
CA GLY A 69 11.49 -17.38 -2.59
C GLY A 69 10.18 -16.62 -2.34
N LEU A 70 9.56 -16.85 -1.18
CA LEU A 70 8.34 -16.15 -0.77
C LEU A 70 8.56 -14.66 -0.51
N LEU A 71 9.61 -14.29 0.23
CA LEU A 71 9.98 -12.89 0.44
C LEU A 71 10.25 -12.17 -0.88
N ARG A 72 10.96 -12.83 -1.80
CA ARG A 72 11.21 -12.28 -3.14
C ARG A 72 9.90 -12.08 -3.92
N ALA A 73 8.95 -13.00 -3.83
CA ALA A 73 7.63 -12.85 -4.45
C ALA A 73 6.82 -11.68 -3.86
N LEU A 74 7.12 -11.29 -2.61
CA LEU A 74 6.58 -10.10 -1.94
C LEU A 74 7.41 -8.83 -2.19
N GLY A 75 8.41 -8.88 -3.08
CA GLY A 75 9.29 -7.75 -3.42
C GLY A 75 10.34 -7.43 -2.35
N VAL A 76 10.71 -8.41 -1.51
CA VAL A 76 11.74 -8.27 -0.48
C VAL A 76 12.94 -9.17 -0.84
N THR A 77 14.11 -8.55 -0.98
CA THR A 77 15.39 -9.24 -1.18
C THR A 77 16.16 -9.26 0.12
N VAL A 78 16.52 -10.46 0.56
CA VAL A 78 17.28 -10.69 1.80
C VAL A 78 18.71 -11.15 1.54
N SER A 79 19.55 -11.08 2.57
CA SER A 79 20.88 -11.69 2.57
C SER A 79 20.80 -13.20 2.37
N GLY A 80 21.75 -13.75 1.61
CA GLY A 80 21.91 -15.21 1.48
C GLY A 80 22.45 -15.87 2.75
N GLU A 81 22.89 -15.07 3.73
CA GLU A 81 23.33 -15.54 5.05
C GLU A 81 22.21 -15.41 6.11
N ALA A 82 21.02 -14.92 5.72
CA ALA A 82 19.90 -14.75 6.62
C ALA A 82 19.44 -16.11 7.19
N ARG A 83 19.17 -16.14 8.49
CA ARG A 83 18.77 -17.38 9.16
C ARG A 83 17.26 -17.63 9.03
N VAL A 84 16.86 -18.91 8.98
CA VAL A 84 15.44 -19.34 8.88
C VAL A 84 14.55 -18.73 9.95
N ASP A 85 15.05 -18.57 11.18
CA ASP A 85 14.29 -17.92 12.25
C ASP A 85 14.05 -16.43 11.97
N HIS A 86 15.04 -15.70 11.49
CA HIS A 86 14.88 -14.30 11.05
C HIS A 86 13.95 -14.17 9.84
N LEU A 87 14.09 -15.03 8.83
CA LEU A 87 13.18 -15.05 7.67
C LEU A 87 11.73 -15.28 8.09
N SER A 88 11.52 -16.17 9.07
CA SER A 88 10.20 -16.41 9.66
C SER A 88 9.62 -15.16 10.34
N VAL A 89 10.46 -14.38 11.05
CA VAL A 89 10.04 -13.10 11.65
C VAL A 89 9.63 -12.08 10.59
N LEU A 90 10.42 -11.93 9.51
CA LEU A 90 10.10 -11.01 8.41
C LEU A 90 8.76 -11.35 7.76
N LEU A 91 8.55 -12.63 7.43
CA LEU A 91 7.30 -13.11 6.82
C LEU A 91 6.09 -12.92 7.74
N ARG A 92 6.24 -13.24 9.03
CA ARG A 92 5.17 -12.99 10.03
C ARG A 92 4.84 -11.52 10.15
N GLY A 93 5.85 -10.65 10.18
CA GLY A 93 5.65 -9.21 10.24
C GLY A 93 4.89 -8.70 9.01
N LEU A 94 5.29 -9.13 7.81
CA LEU A 94 4.59 -8.80 6.57
C LEU A 94 3.13 -9.25 6.60
N LYS A 95 2.86 -10.46 7.11
CA LYS A 95 1.49 -10.95 7.27
C LYS A 95 0.71 -10.18 8.35
N ALA A 96 1.37 -9.83 9.44
CA ALA A 96 0.78 -9.12 10.57
C ALA A 96 0.32 -7.70 10.21
N ILE A 97 0.94 -7.06 9.21
CA ILE A 97 0.50 -5.77 8.67
C ILE A 97 -1.00 -5.78 8.37
N GLU A 98 -1.53 -6.85 7.76
CA GLU A 98 -2.95 -6.99 7.37
C GLU A 98 -3.93 -6.97 8.55
N SER A 99 -3.45 -7.24 9.76
CA SER A 99 -4.26 -7.36 10.98
C SER A 99 -3.80 -6.44 12.10
N PHE A 100 -2.87 -5.53 11.81
CA PHE A 100 -2.22 -4.72 12.83
C PHE A 100 -3.20 -3.75 13.48
N HIS A 101 -3.10 -3.59 14.81
CA HIS A 101 -4.12 -2.89 15.58
C HIS A 101 -4.08 -1.35 15.46
N ASP A 102 -2.99 -0.77 14.97
CA ASP A 102 -2.87 0.68 14.75
C ASP A 102 -2.34 0.96 13.33
N PRO A 103 -3.20 0.96 12.30
CA PRO A 103 -2.77 1.25 10.93
C PRO A 103 -2.18 2.65 10.78
N ALA A 104 -2.56 3.61 11.62
CA ALA A 104 -1.99 4.96 11.59
C ALA A 104 -0.50 4.97 12.00
N ALA A 105 -0.06 4.04 12.85
CA ALA A 105 1.36 3.87 13.13
C ALA A 105 2.14 3.43 11.88
N ILE A 106 1.62 2.45 11.15
CA ILE A 106 2.25 1.97 9.90
C ILE A 106 2.41 3.12 8.91
N LEU A 107 1.35 3.93 8.73
CA LEU A 107 1.39 5.08 7.82
C LEU A 107 2.44 6.12 8.22
N ARG A 108 2.53 6.46 9.52
CA ARG A 108 3.56 7.39 10.01
C ARG A 108 4.99 6.90 9.71
N HIS A 109 5.24 5.59 9.82
CA HIS A 109 6.55 5.04 9.48
C HIS A 109 6.81 5.04 7.97
N CYS A 110 5.79 4.83 7.14
CA CYS A 110 5.91 4.88 5.67
C CYS A 110 6.09 6.31 5.12
N GLU A 111 5.72 7.34 5.88
CA GLU A 111 5.87 8.76 5.51
C GLU A 111 7.28 9.32 5.80
N LEU A 112 8.14 8.56 6.47
CA LEU A 112 9.52 8.97 6.73
C LEU A 112 10.32 9.07 5.42
N GLU A 113 11.17 10.07 5.31
CA GLU A 113 12.08 10.24 4.17
C GLU A 113 13.31 9.33 4.36
N SER A 114 13.10 8.03 4.14
CA SER A 114 14.09 6.97 4.36
C SER A 114 14.13 5.99 3.18
N HIS A 115 15.15 5.14 3.15
CA HIS A 115 15.26 4.07 2.15
C HIS A 115 14.18 3.00 2.35
N PRO A 116 13.68 2.34 1.29
CA PRO A 116 12.62 1.32 1.39
C PRO A 116 12.90 0.21 2.40
N GLU A 117 14.16 -0.21 2.54
CA GLU A 117 14.62 -1.21 3.49
C GLU A 117 14.42 -0.74 4.95
N GLU A 118 14.77 0.52 5.23
CA GLU A 118 14.58 1.14 6.54
C GLU A 118 13.08 1.29 6.86
N LEU A 119 12.28 1.76 5.89
CA LEU A 119 10.84 1.89 6.04
C LEU A 119 10.18 0.55 6.37
N LEU A 120 10.56 -0.50 5.64
CA LEU A 120 10.06 -1.84 5.92
C LEU A 120 10.50 -2.32 7.31
N ALA A 121 11.78 -2.18 7.66
CA ALA A 121 12.29 -2.61 8.97
C ALA A 121 11.55 -1.90 10.13
N GLU A 122 11.29 -0.61 10.01
CA GLU A 122 10.50 0.17 10.99
C GLU A 122 9.06 -0.33 11.11
N VAL A 123 8.40 -0.62 9.99
CA VAL A 123 7.04 -1.19 9.99
C VAL A 123 7.03 -2.60 10.58
N LEU A 124 8.02 -3.43 10.25
CA LEU A 124 8.14 -4.78 10.80
C LEU A 124 8.46 -4.77 12.30
N SER A 125 9.21 -3.77 12.75
CA SER A 125 9.52 -3.58 14.16
C SER A 125 8.27 -3.36 15.02
N ILE A 126 7.34 -2.51 14.56
CA ILE A 126 6.09 -2.28 15.31
C ILE A 126 5.10 -3.45 15.22
N THR A 127 5.14 -4.24 14.14
CA THR A 127 4.22 -5.37 13.94
C THR A 127 4.68 -6.65 14.64
N THR A 128 5.99 -6.86 14.78
CA THR A 128 6.59 -8.05 15.40
C THR A 128 7.17 -7.82 16.80
N GLY A 129 7.52 -6.57 17.12
CA GLY A 129 8.27 -6.20 18.33
C GLY A 129 9.78 -6.43 18.24
N ALA A 130 10.29 -6.93 17.11
CA ALA A 130 11.73 -7.08 16.88
C ALA A 130 12.38 -5.72 16.58
N PRO A 131 13.59 -5.42 17.05
CA PRO A 131 14.26 -4.15 16.74
C PRO A 131 14.47 -3.97 15.24
N ALA A 132 14.18 -2.77 14.70
CA ALA A 132 14.38 -2.48 13.28
C ALA A 132 15.84 -2.70 12.84
N GLU A 133 16.80 -2.37 13.70
CA GLU A 133 18.23 -2.58 13.47
C GLU A 133 18.56 -4.06 13.20
N ASP A 134 17.97 -4.98 13.97
CA ASP A 134 18.20 -6.43 13.83
C ASP A 134 17.60 -6.97 12.52
N LEU A 135 16.42 -6.44 12.14
CA LEU A 135 15.76 -6.82 10.89
C LEU A 135 16.50 -6.28 9.66
N LEU A 136 17.06 -5.07 9.77
CA LEU A 136 17.76 -4.39 8.68
C LEU A 136 19.05 -5.11 8.28
N VAL A 137 19.68 -5.86 9.19
CA VAL A 137 20.91 -6.65 8.90
C VAL A 137 20.70 -7.61 7.73
N ASP A 138 19.51 -8.22 7.65
CA ASP A 138 19.21 -9.24 6.63
C ASP A 138 18.45 -8.67 5.42
N LEU A 139 18.02 -7.40 5.44
CA LEU A 139 17.31 -6.75 4.34
C LEU A 139 18.31 -6.11 3.36
N HIS A 140 18.40 -6.67 2.15
CA HIS A 140 19.28 -6.17 1.09
C HIS A 140 18.58 -5.28 0.07
N GLY A 141 17.26 -5.42 -0.08
CA GLY A 141 16.49 -4.66 -1.06
C GLY A 141 14.99 -4.77 -0.81
N VAL A 142 14.27 -3.66 -0.97
CA VAL A 142 12.80 -3.66 -0.98
C VAL A 142 12.29 -2.91 -2.20
N ASP A 143 11.42 -3.56 -2.97
CA ASP A 143 10.80 -2.96 -4.13
C ASP A 143 9.84 -1.84 -3.70
N GLN A 144 9.92 -0.67 -4.35
CA GLN A 144 9.02 0.46 -4.05
C GLN A 144 7.51 0.09 -4.06
N PRO A 145 7.03 -0.74 -5.02
CA PRO A 145 5.64 -1.23 -4.99
C PRO A 145 5.25 -1.98 -3.71
N THR A 146 6.19 -2.64 -3.03
CA THR A 146 5.91 -3.32 -1.75
C THR A 146 5.56 -2.31 -0.67
N ILE A 147 6.29 -1.19 -0.57
CA ILE A 147 5.97 -0.11 0.36
C ILE A 147 4.62 0.52 0.03
N GLN A 148 4.35 0.77 -1.25
CA GLN A 148 3.05 1.31 -1.70
C GLN A 148 1.89 0.38 -1.29
N ARG A 149 2.05 -0.93 -1.48
CA ARG A 149 1.04 -1.92 -1.08
C ARG A 149 0.82 -1.97 0.42
N ILE A 150 1.88 -1.81 1.23
CA ILE A 150 1.77 -1.71 2.69
C ILE A 150 0.93 -0.48 3.08
N VAL A 151 1.19 0.66 2.44
CA VAL A 151 0.41 1.90 2.65
C VAL A 151 -1.06 1.70 2.29
N GLU A 152 -1.35 1.11 1.13
CA GLU A 152 -2.72 0.82 0.70
C GLU A 152 -3.46 -0.09 1.70
N VAL A 153 -2.82 -1.17 2.15
CA VAL A 153 -3.38 -2.09 3.15
C VAL A 153 -3.65 -1.39 4.47
N ALA A 154 -2.71 -0.57 4.95
CA ALA A 154 -2.88 0.17 6.19
C ALA A 154 -4.03 1.19 6.09
N ILE A 155 -4.19 1.83 4.93
CA ILE A 155 -5.29 2.77 4.69
C ILE A 155 -6.64 2.08 4.67
N ALA A 156 -6.76 0.97 3.93
CA ALA A 156 -8.00 0.20 3.90
C ALA A 156 -8.41 -0.24 5.31
N GLN A 157 -7.46 -0.67 6.14
CA GLN A 157 -7.72 -0.98 7.55
C GLN A 157 -8.14 0.24 8.37
N ALA A 158 -7.50 1.38 8.15
CA ALA A 158 -7.86 2.61 8.85
C ALA A 158 -9.31 2.99 8.53
N GLU A 159 -9.72 2.89 7.26
CA GLU A 159 -11.10 3.15 6.81
C GLU A 159 -12.11 2.15 7.40
N ASP A 160 -11.79 0.86 7.41
CA ASP A 160 -12.67 -0.20 7.92
C ASP A 160 -12.95 -0.09 9.42
N ARG A 161 -12.03 0.53 10.16
CA ARG A 161 -12.13 0.73 11.61
C ARG A 161 -12.90 1.97 12.02
N ILE A 162 -13.20 2.85 11.08
CA ILE A 162 -14.06 4.00 11.34
C ILE A 162 -15.49 3.46 11.58
N PRO A 163 -16.12 3.75 12.73
CA PRO A 163 -17.50 3.35 12.98
C PRO A 163 -18.41 3.74 11.83
N GLU A 164 -19.42 2.94 11.49
CA GLU A 164 -20.30 3.21 10.33
C GLU A 164 -20.96 4.59 10.33
N GLY A 165 -21.15 5.21 11.51
CA GLY A 165 -21.66 6.58 11.64
C GLY A 165 -20.62 7.69 11.46
N GLU A 166 -19.33 7.33 11.45
CA GLU A 166 -18.18 8.23 11.25
C GLU A 166 -17.48 7.98 9.91
N ARG A 167 -17.85 6.92 9.17
CA ARG A 167 -17.32 6.64 7.83
C ARG A 167 -17.45 7.91 7.00
N LEU A 168 -16.31 8.35 6.46
CA LEU A 168 -16.20 9.57 5.69
C LEU A 168 -17.31 9.58 4.63
N ASP A 169 -18.18 10.58 4.65
CA ASP A 169 -19.16 10.74 3.59
C ASP A 169 -18.37 10.99 2.30
N LYS A 170 -18.31 9.99 1.42
CA LYS A 170 -17.59 10.08 0.15
C LYS A 170 -18.34 10.96 -0.85
N ALA A 171 -19.63 11.22 -0.63
CA ALA A 171 -20.47 12.03 -1.52
C ALA A 171 -19.90 13.42 -1.84
N PRO A 172 -19.43 14.24 -0.86
CA PRO A 172 -18.82 15.53 -1.15
C PRO A 172 -17.58 15.44 -2.05
N TYR A 173 -16.72 14.44 -1.86
CA TYR A 173 -15.50 14.26 -2.66
C TYR A 173 -15.83 13.80 -4.09
N VAL A 174 -16.73 12.83 -4.24
CA VAL A 174 -17.23 12.38 -5.54
C VAL A 174 -17.93 13.53 -6.28
N GLN A 175 -18.70 14.36 -5.56
CA GLN A 175 -19.35 15.53 -6.15
C GLN A 175 -18.33 16.60 -6.56
N ALA A 176 -17.30 16.85 -5.75
CA ALA A 176 -16.21 17.77 -6.09
C ALA A 176 -15.46 17.30 -7.33
N TRP A 177 -15.16 16.00 -7.43
CA TRP A 177 -14.55 15.38 -8.60
C TRP A 177 -15.41 15.52 -9.87
N ARG A 178 -16.69 15.17 -9.80
CA ARG A 178 -17.61 15.29 -10.95
C ARG A 178 -17.70 16.73 -11.45
N ARG A 179 -17.88 17.68 -10.53
CA ARG A 179 -17.87 19.12 -10.85
C ARG A 179 -16.57 19.50 -11.52
N PHE A 180 -15.43 19.12 -10.95
CA PHE A 180 -14.14 19.41 -11.55
C PHE A 180 -14.02 18.86 -12.98
N ARG A 181 -14.44 17.61 -13.23
CA ARG A 181 -14.40 17.00 -14.58
C ARG A 181 -15.35 17.61 -15.58
N GLU A 182 -16.52 18.09 -15.15
CA GLU A 182 -17.44 18.85 -16.01
C GLU A 182 -16.86 20.22 -16.42
N PHE A 183 -15.90 20.77 -15.66
CA PHE A 183 -15.35 22.11 -15.88
C PHE A 183 -13.95 22.12 -16.46
N ALA A 184 -13.13 21.14 -16.09
CA ALA A 184 -11.80 20.91 -16.65
C ALA A 184 -11.95 20.25 -18.02
N ASP A 185 -12.62 20.92 -18.95
CA ASP A 185 -12.75 20.55 -20.36
C ASP A 185 -11.40 20.80 -21.07
N GLY A 186 -10.36 20.13 -20.59
CA GLY A 186 -8.98 20.50 -20.86
C GLY A 186 -8.00 19.34 -20.62
N PRO A 187 -7.15 19.37 -19.57
CA PRO A 187 -5.99 18.49 -19.53
C PRO A 187 -6.32 17.08 -19.02
N PRO A 188 -5.58 16.05 -19.47
CA PRO A 188 -5.66 14.71 -18.88
C PRO A 188 -5.30 14.75 -17.39
N VAL A 189 -6.04 14.02 -16.58
CA VAL A 189 -5.81 13.91 -15.14
C VAL A 189 -5.34 12.49 -14.87
N LEU A 190 -4.11 12.33 -14.38
CA LEU A 190 -3.47 11.04 -14.14
C LEU A 190 -4.24 10.19 -13.13
N LEU A 191 -4.88 10.83 -12.13
CA LEU A 191 -5.73 10.17 -11.15
C LEU A 191 -6.82 9.27 -11.77
N GLU A 192 -7.28 9.55 -12.99
CA GLU A 192 -8.31 8.73 -13.66
C GLU A 192 -7.86 7.29 -13.87
N ARG A 193 -6.56 7.09 -14.13
CA ARG A 193 -5.97 5.76 -14.24
C ARG A 193 -6.03 5.03 -12.90
N PHE A 194 -5.62 5.71 -11.82
CA PHE A 194 -5.59 5.10 -10.49
C PHE A 194 -6.99 4.78 -9.95
N PHE A 195 -8.00 5.60 -10.26
CA PHE A 195 -9.39 5.25 -9.94
C PHE A 195 -9.85 3.97 -10.65
N SER A 196 -9.37 3.74 -11.87
CA SER A 196 -9.65 2.49 -12.60
C SER A 196 -8.93 1.29 -11.96
N ASP A 197 -7.80 1.53 -11.30
CA ASP A 197 -6.99 0.54 -10.59
C ASP A 197 -7.45 0.33 -9.12
N GLY A 198 -8.54 0.99 -8.69
CA GLY A 198 -9.15 0.79 -7.38
C GLY A 198 -8.81 1.83 -6.31
N LEU A 199 -8.09 2.90 -6.67
CA LEU A 199 -7.89 4.03 -5.76
C LEU A 199 -9.24 4.70 -5.41
N ASP A 200 -9.47 4.96 -4.13
CA ASP A 200 -10.65 5.68 -3.65
C ASP A 200 -10.39 7.18 -3.42
N VAL A 201 -11.45 7.93 -3.08
CA VAL A 201 -11.41 9.34 -2.70
C VAL A 201 -11.42 9.53 -1.18
N GLY A 202 -10.98 10.70 -0.71
CA GLY A 202 -10.95 11.06 0.71
C GLY A 202 -9.61 10.81 1.41
N TYR A 203 -8.60 10.27 0.72
CA TYR A 203 -7.26 10.13 1.29
C TYR A 203 -6.57 11.49 1.53
N PRO A 204 -5.55 11.57 2.40
CA PRO A 204 -4.74 12.78 2.55
C PRO A 204 -4.07 13.19 1.24
N PHE A 205 -3.88 14.48 1.02
CA PHE A 205 -3.30 15.00 -0.22
C PHE A 205 -1.93 14.40 -0.54
N ALA A 206 -1.09 14.26 0.49
CA ALA A 206 0.25 13.72 0.39
C ALA A 206 0.30 12.31 -0.23
N LEU A 207 -0.73 11.48 -0.01
CA LEU A 207 -0.78 10.16 -0.62
C LEU A 207 -0.88 10.23 -2.14
N TYR A 208 -1.81 11.03 -2.64
CA TYR A 208 -1.97 11.18 -4.08
C TYR A 208 -0.71 11.74 -4.73
N VAL A 209 -0.07 12.70 -4.04
CA VAL A 209 1.22 13.27 -4.44
C VAL A 209 2.30 12.20 -4.53
N ASN A 210 2.43 11.31 -3.55
CA ASN A 210 3.45 10.27 -3.55
C ASN A 210 3.27 9.29 -4.72
N MET A 211 2.03 9.07 -5.17
CA MET A 211 1.75 8.18 -6.29
C MET A 211 2.07 8.81 -7.66
N ILE A 212 1.69 10.08 -7.88
CA ILE A 212 1.78 10.69 -9.22
C ILE A 212 2.88 11.75 -9.35
N GLY A 213 3.43 12.22 -8.23
CA GLY A 213 4.42 13.29 -8.12
C GLY A 213 5.60 13.17 -9.07
N PRO A 214 6.25 11.99 -9.18
CA PRO A 214 7.37 11.80 -10.11
C PRO A 214 7.03 12.06 -11.58
N GLU A 215 5.78 11.84 -11.99
CA GLU A 215 5.33 12.09 -13.37
C GLU A 215 5.06 13.58 -13.62
N LEU A 216 4.65 14.33 -12.59
CA LEU A 216 4.18 15.71 -12.73
C LEU A 216 5.25 16.67 -13.27
N GLU A 217 6.52 16.54 -12.87
CA GLU A 217 7.58 17.46 -13.31
C GLU A 217 7.81 17.46 -14.83
N THR A 218 7.44 16.37 -15.50
CA THR A 218 7.60 16.21 -16.95
C THR A 218 6.42 16.74 -17.76
N LEU A 219 5.32 17.10 -17.11
CA LEU A 219 4.07 17.46 -17.76
C LEU A 219 3.97 18.97 -18.01
N PRO A 220 3.16 19.39 -19.00
CA PRO A 220 2.84 20.79 -19.21
C PRO A 220 2.24 21.43 -17.94
N PRO A 221 2.55 22.70 -17.60
CA PRO A 221 2.11 23.34 -16.36
C PRO A 221 0.59 23.30 -16.13
N ALA A 222 -0.21 23.39 -17.20
CA ALA A 222 -1.66 23.29 -17.11
C ALA A 222 -2.15 21.89 -16.71
N VAL A 223 -1.45 20.83 -17.14
CA VAL A 223 -1.72 19.44 -16.77
C VAL A 223 -1.37 19.21 -15.30
N VAL A 224 -0.20 19.70 -14.87
CA VAL A 224 0.21 19.62 -13.46
C VAL A 224 -0.81 20.33 -12.57
N ALA A 225 -1.19 21.55 -12.92
CA ALA A 225 -2.20 22.31 -12.18
C ALA A 225 -3.54 21.57 -12.09
N ALA A 226 -4.00 20.95 -13.18
CA ALA A 226 -5.22 20.15 -13.17
C ALA A 226 -5.13 18.95 -12.22
N ASN A 227 -3.99 18.26 -12.19
CA ASN A 227 -3.76 17.14 -11.28
C ASN A 227 -3.68 17.59 -9.82
N LEU A 228 -2.97 18.68 -9.52
CA LEU A 228 -2.91 19.24 -8.15
C LEU A 228 -4.30 19.66 -7.65
N VAL A 229 -5.08 20.33 -8.50
CA VAL A 229 -6.46 20.72 -8.15
C VAL A 229 -7.36 19.52 -7.96
N ALA A 230 -7.28 18.53 -8.86
CA ALA A 230 -7.99 17.27 -8.70
C ALA A 230 -7.69 16.60 -7.36
N MET A 231 -6.41 16.37 -7.05
CA MET A 231 -5.97 15.78 -5.78
C MET A 231 -6.50 16.55 -4.58
N ALA A 232 -6.39 17.88 -4.60
CA ALA A 232 -6.84 18.70 -3.48
C ALA A 232 -8.36 18.67 -3.29
N LEU A 233 -9.14 18.57 -4.37
CA LEU A 233 -10.60 18.51 -4.28
C LEU A 233 -11.11 17.16 -3.74
N ILE A 234 -10.37 16.08 -4.00
CA ILE A 234 -10.74 14.73 -3.55
C ILE A 234 -10.05 14.32 -2.25
N SER A 235 -9.14 15.12 -1.71
CA SER A 235 -8.42 14.79 -0.48
C SER A 235 -9.17 15.23 0.78
N SER A 236 -9.01 14.48 1.88
CA SER A 236 -9.67 14.79 3.16
C SER A 236 -9.27 16.15 3.74
N ASP A 237 -8.01 16.53 3.58
CA ASP A 237 -7.41 17.78 4.03
C ASP A 237 -7.58 18.94 3.04
N GLY A 238 -7.80 18.64 1.76
CA GLY A 238 -7.93 19.62 0.69
C GLY A 238 -9.37 20.00 0.36
N ASN A 239 -10.34 19.10 0.58
CA ASN A 239 -11.74 19.38 0.29
C ASN A 239 -12.25 20.51 1.21
N GLY A 240 -12.55 21.66 0.61
CA GLY A 240 -12.92 22.90 1.30
C GLY A 240 -11.79 23.92 1.44
N ASN A 241 -10.52 23.51 1.35
CA ASN A 241 -9.36 24.42 1.33
C ASN A 241 -8.25 23.99 0.35
N PRO A 242 -8.57 23.81 -0.95
CA PRO A 242 -7.63 23.23 -1.90
C PRO A 242 -6.41 24.13 -2.14
N ARG A 243 -6.57 25.46 -2.07
CA ARG A 243 -5.48 26.41 -2.26
C ARG A 243 -4.39 26.27 -1.21
N SER A 244 -4.80 26.12 0.06
CA SER A 244 -3.84 26.00 1.16
C SER A 244 -3.05 24.72 1.04
N VAL A 245 -3.71 23.59 0.79
CA VAL A 245 -3.04 22.29 0.68
C VAL A 245 -2.08 22.26 -0.50
N ILE A 246 -2.49 22.75 -1.68
CA ILE A 246 -1.58 22.85 -2.83
C ILE A 246 -0.37 23.73 -2.48
N SER A 247 -0.57 24.89 -1.87
CA SER A 247 0.54 25.78 -1.49
C SER A 247 1.49 25.16 -0.48
N THR A 248 1.01 24.31 0.42
CA THR A 248 1.86 23.62 1.41
C THR A 248 2.77 22.59 0.75
N HIS A 249 2.30 21.91 -0.30
CA HIS A 249 3.00 20.76 -0.89
C HIS A 249 3.69 21.07 -2.22
N ILE A 250 3.35 22.15 -2.93
CA ILE A 250 3.88 22.40 -4.29
C ILE A 250 5.41 22.55 -4.32
N ASP A 251 5.99 23.16 -3.28
CA ASP A 251 7.45 23.39 -3.18
C ASP A 251 8.22 22.10 -2.86
N THR A 252 7.55 21.09 -2.28
CA THR A 252 8.16 19.77 -2.05
C THR A 252 8.04 18.86 -3.28
N MET A 253 7.12 19.18 -4.19
CA MET A 253 6.80 18.34 -5.35
C MET A 253 7.52 18.77 -6.62
N LEU A 254 7.75 20.07 -6.80
CA LEU A 254 8.30 20.64 -8.01
C LEU A 254 9.55 21.44 -7.65
N HIS A 255 10.67 21.12 -8.28
CA HIS A 255 11.94 21.79 -7.97
C HIS A 255 12.20 23.05 -8.82
N ASP A 256 11.55 23.17 -9.98
CA ASP A 256 11.70 24.31 -10.88
C ASP A 256 10.78 25.48 -10.46
N LEU A 257 11.39 26.58 -10.00
CA LEU A 257 10.70 27.80 -9.58
C LEU A 257 9.81 28.41 -10.67
N ASP A 258 10.24 28.35 -11.94
CA ASP A 258 9.45 28.85 -13.07
C ASP A 258 8.23 27.97 -13.31
N LEU A 259 8.37 26.66 -13.11
CA LEU A 259 7.28 25.71 -13.18
C LEU A 259 6.30 25.92 -12.03
N ILE A 260 6.79 26.00 -10.78
CA ILE A 260 5.97 26.27 -9.58
C ILE A 260 5.11 27.51 -9.79
N THR A 261 5.69 28.61 -10.29
CA THR A 261 4.98 29.86 -10.53
C THR A 261 3.85 29.67 -11.56
N LYS A 262 4.15 29.02 -12.70
CA LYS A 262 3.16 28.77 -13.76
C LYS A 262 2.03 27.86 -13.30
N VAL A 263 2.38 26.79 -12.58
CA VAL A 263 1.43 25.83 -12.01
C VAL A 263 0.54 26.50 -10.97
N THR A 264 1.10 27.31 -10.08
CA THR A 264 0.34 28.06 -9.05
C THR A 264 -0.68 29.00 -9.68
N VAL A 265 -0.28 29.74 -10.72
CA VAL A 265 -1.21 30.64 -11.44
C VAL A 265 -2.33 29.83 -12.11
N ALA A 266 -1.99 28.74 -12.80
CA ALA A 266 -2.97 27.89 -13.47
C ALA A 266 -3.91 27.19 -12.49
N ALA A 267 -3.41 26.71 -11.35
CA ALA A 267 -4.21 26.07 -10.31
C ALA A 267 -5.22 27.07 -9.69
N ASN A 268 -4.78 28.29 -9.40
CA ASN A 268 -5.66 29.35 -8.90
C ASN A 268 -6.76 29.72 -9.90
N ASP A 269 -6.45 29.80 -11.20
CA ASP A 269 -7.44 30.05 -12.25
C ASP A 269 -8.49 28.92 -12.33
N LEU A 270 -8.04 27.65 -12.26
CA LEU A 270 -8.94 26.49 -12.23
C LEU A 270 -9.85 26.49 -10.99
N LEU A 271 -9.30 26.77 -9.81
CA LEU A 271 -10.07 26.84 -8.57
C LEU A 271 -11.10 27.98 -8.60
N LEU A 272 -10.70 29.15 -9.09
CA LEU A 272 -11.62 30.28 -9.26
C LEU A 272 -12.77 29.93 -10.20
N LYS A 273 -12.50 29.24 -11.31
CA LYS A 273 -13.54 28.76 -12.24
C LYS A 273 -14.51 27.80 -11.56
N CYS A 274 -14.00 26.89 -10.72
CA CYS A 274 -14.82 25.98 -9.94
C CYS A 274 -15.72 26.74 -8.93
N GLU A 275 -15.18 27.74 -8.22
CA GLU A 275 -15.91 28.57 -7.25
C GLU A 275 -17.02 29.42 -7.89
N ILE A 276 -16.72 30.10 -9.00
CA ILE A 276 -17.68 30.96 -9.70
C ILE A 276 -18.87 30.13 -10.21
N ARG A 277 -18.63 28.94 -10.73
CA ARG A 277 -19.72 28.09 -11.22
C ARG A 277 -20.51 27.45 -10.10
N ALA A 278 -19.89 27.06 -9.00
CA ALA A 278 -20.62 26.61 -7.82
C ALA A 278 -21.61 27.68 -7.34
N THR A 279 -21.19 28.96 -7.30
CA THR A 279 -22.06 30.07 -6.91
C THR A 279 -23.10 30.46 -7.97
N THR A 280 -22.81 30.27 -9.26
CA THR A 280 -23.73 30.61 -10.36
C THR A 280 -24.78 29.52 -10.61
N ALA A 281 -24.42 28.24 -10.50
CA ALA A 281 -25.34 27.10 -10.63
C ALA A 281 -26.46 27.14 -9.56
N ILE A 282 -26.10 27.49 -8.33
CA ILE A 282 -27.04 27.71 -7.21
C ILE A 282 -28.07 28.81 -7.54
N ARG A 283 -27.74 29.80 -8.37
CA ARG A 283 -28.67 30.87 -8.77
C ARG A 283 -29.63 30.48 -9.89
N THR A 284 -29.31 29.44 -10.67
CA THR A 284 -30.15 28.96 -11.76
C THR A 284 -31.13 27.86 -11.34
N GLU A 285 -30.92 27.23 -10.19
CA GLU A 285 -31.82 26.24 -9.60
C GLU A 285 -32.77 26.82 -8.54
N THR A 286 -33.29 28.05 -8.75
CA THR A 286 -34.47 28.49 -7.98
C THR A 286 -35.70 27.81 -8.60
N PRO A 287 -36.43 26.92 -7.88
CA PRO A 287 -37.55 26.21 -8.49
C PRO A 287 -38.68 27.20 -8.72
N HIS A 288 -39.04 27.43 -9.98
CA HIS A 288 -40.41 27.78 -10.29
C HIS A 288 -41.24 26.52 -10.06
N ASP A 289 -42.01 26.51 -8.97
CA ASP A 289 -43.11 25.57 -8.76
C ASP A 289 -43.93 25.44 -10.04
N GLY A 290 -43.90 24.26 -10.66
CA GLY A 290 -44.73 23.97 -11.81
C GLY A 290 -44.24 22.81 -12.66
N GLN A 291 -44.85 21.65 -12.41
CA GLN A 291 -44.96 20.47 -13.30
C GLN A 291 -43.92 19.35 -13.11
N ALA A 292 -44.27 18.46 -12.18
CA ALA A 292 -44.62 17.06 -12.43
C ALA A 292 -43.99 16.31 -13.63
N ASN A 293 -43.48 15.13 -13.24
CA ASN A 293 -43.69 13.81 -13.86
C ASN A 293 -42.62 13.23 -14.80
N LEU A 294 -42.26 11.99 -14.41
CA LEU A 294 -41.88 10.84 -15.24
C LEU A 294 -40.46 10.87 -15.84
N LEU A 295 -39.57 10.08 -15.23
CA LEU A 295 -38.87 8.97 -15.89
C LEU A 295 -37.89 8.36 -14.87
N PHE A 296 -38.21 7.18 -14.35
CA PHE A 296 -37.31 6.06 -14.05
C PHE A 296 -38.14 4.96 -13.34
N GLN A 297 -38.86 4.21 -14.16
CA GLN A 297 -39.30 2.84 -13.87
C GLN A 297 -38.85 1.96 -15.02
N GLY A 298 -38.32 0.77 -14.69
CA GLY A 298 -37.99 -0.34 -15.60
C GLY A 298 -36.55 -0.27 -16.14
N ASP A 299 -35.70 -1.29 -16.07
CA ASP A 299 -35.90 -2.74 -15.87
C ASP A 299 -34.61 -3.31 -15.20
N GLY A 300 -34.58 -4.39 -14.42
CA GLY A 300 -35.53 -5.51 -14.38
C GLY A 300 -35.13 -6.64 -15.33
N GLY A 301 -33.91 -7.16 -15.22
CA GLY A 301 -33.40 -8.33 -15.94
C GLY A 301 -32.16 -8.91 -15.30
#